data_AF-A0A177BY28-F1
#
_entry.id   AF-A0A177BY28-F1
#
_cell.length_a   1.000
_cell.length_b   1.000
_cell.length_c   1.000
_cell.angle_alpha   90.00
_cell.angle_beta   90.00
_cell.angle_gamma   90.00
#
_symmetry.space_group_name_H-M   'P 1'
#
loop_
_entity.id
_entity.type
_entity.pdbx_description
1 polymer ?
#
loop_
_entity_poly.entity_id
_entity_poly.type
_entity_poly.pdbx_seq_one_letter_code
_entity_poly.pdbx_strand_id
1 'polypeptide(L)'
;MAFTGFFLVFAFLAVLAFMIPIGRRSKSLPPGPPTLPLIGNLHQIPKTGAHYKFTEWSRTYGGIFSLKLGPATAVVITDRRLVKEMLDKKGNIYSARPQSYVANDLITGGDHLLVMQYGAKWRFFRRLVQNYFNETRCQQEHVALVEAEAVQMMHDLMTEPKDLMLHPKRFSNSIIMSLVFGIRTPSVHTEHMLQLYDVMEKWSAVMETGATPPVDIFGFLKLVPESLFGNWRKRSLDVNKMMVALYAGIVGRVRKRRAAGHRTASMLDNVLDTMAAPEMGNDNGLKLNENELNFLGGVLMEGGSDTSASILLAFLQAMIRYPHVQQRAQAEIDALLGAEKASLERSPRWEDYAQLPYIAQIVKETMRWRPVTPLAFPHATNADDIVDAYTIPKGTTVLLNVWGLHHDQTYTSEPLSPFDFDPDRYAGRTAPAPTFAASKDYETRDHYGYGAGRRLCPGIHLAERNLFVGMAKLLWAFELSEKAGADAVDIDPQTGYSEGFLHCKKAHKRQKHTSQLDEYFDNLYDDGLTSSASPDMYKLMQDPHRWWVDVGQKRYPVVYKMAMDHHSVPATSCDCEQCFSSARRTITYDRNQLSPAVVEALQLQKIWLTRDAVSSHLTALSNQFPDLNTNLFPN
;
A
#
# COMPACT_ATOMS: atom_id res chain seq x y z
N MET A 1 54.18 -13.10 38.38
CA MET A 1 53.83 -11.99 37.47
C MET A 1 54.25 -12.24 36.01
N ALA A 2 55.44 -12.78 35.72
CA ALA A 2 55.86 -13.05 34.33
C ALA A 2 55.04 -14.16 33.62
N PHE A 3 54.72 -15.26 34.32
CA PHE A 3 53.92 -16.37 33.76
C PHE A 3 52.48 -15.95 33.41
N THR A 4 51.84 -15.14 34.25
CA THR A 4 50.50 -14.60 34.01
C THR A 4 50.48 -13.65 32.80
N GLY A 5 51.53 -12.85 32.59
CA GLY A 5 51.66 -12.00 31.41
C GLY A 5 51.80 -12.81 30.11
N PHE A 6 52.60 -13.88 30.12
CA PHE A 6 52.77 -14.77 28.97
C PHE A 6 51.47 -15.50 28.61
N PHE A 7 50.73 -16.00 29.61
CA PHE A 7 49.42 -16.62 29.39
C PHE A 7 48.39 -15.65 28.82
N LEU A 8 48.36 -14.40 29.28
CA LEU A 8 47.46 -13.37 28.74
C LEU A 8 47.80 -12.99 27.30
N VAL A 9 49.10 -12.86 26.98
CA VAL A 9 49.56 -12.60 25.60
C VAL A 9 49.24 -13.79 24.69
N PHE A 10 49.49 -15.02 25.15
CA PHE A 10 49.17 -16.22 24.38
C PHE A 10 47.65 -16.38 24.17
N ALA A 11 46.84 -16.16 25.21
CA ALA A 11 45.38 -16.17 25.10
C ALA A 11 44.87 -15.08 24.16
N PHE A 12 45.43 -13.87 24.24
CA PHE A 12 45.10 -12.78 23.32
C PHE A 12 45.46 -13.14 21.87
N LEU A 13 46.65 -13.68 21.63
CA LEU A 13 47.09 -14.11 20.29
C LEU A 13 46.25 -15.29 19.77
N ALA A 14 45.84 -16.23 20.63
CA ALA A 14 44.96 -17.33 20.27
C ALA A 14 43.56 -16.85 19.90
N VAL A 15 43.01 -15.89 20.67
CA VAL A 15 41.73 -15.23 20.34
C VAL A 15 41.86 -14.45 19.02
N LEU A 16 42.94 -13.72 18.82
CA LEU A 16 43.20 -12.98 17.58
C LEU A 16 43.31 -13.95 16.38
N ALA A 17 44.04 -15.06 16.53
CA ALA A 17 44.18 -16.09 15.52
C ALA A 17 42.85 -16.78 15.19
N PHE A 18 41.98 -16.99 16.18
CA PHE A 18 40.63 -17.52 15.97
C PHE A 18 39.69 -16.50 15.31
N MET A 19 39.90 -15.21 15.56
CA MET A 19 39.12 -14.11 15.02
C MET A 19 39.50 -13.71 13.58
N ILE A 20 40.78 -13.84 13.20
CA ILE A 20 41.30 -13.44 11.88
C ILE A 20 40.57 -14.10 10.69
N PRO A 21 40.18 -15.40 10.73
CA PRO A 21 39.40 -16.03 9.67
C PRO A 21 37.98 -15.46 9.52
N ILE A 22 37.41 -14.87 10.57
CA ILE A 22 36.07 -14.28 10.53
C ILE A 22 36.08 -13.12 9.53
N GLY A 23 35.06 -13.05 8.67
CA GLY A 23 34.97 -12.02 7.63
C GLY A 23 35.80 -12.31 6.38
N ARG A 24 36.69 -13.32 6.36
CA ARG A 24 37.41 -13.70 5.15
C ARG A 24 36.50 -14.48 4.19
N ARG A 25 36.65 -14.20 2.89
CA ARG A 25 35.97 -14.95 1.83
C ARG A 25 36.75 -16.23 1.49
N SER A 26 36.06 -17.36 1.45
CA SER A 26 36.62 -18.60 0.88
C SER A 26 36.82 -18.48 -0.63
N LYS A 27 37.84 -19.13 -1.18
CA LYS A 27 38.05 -19.21 -2.64
C LYS A 27 36.92 -19.94 -3.38
N SER A 28 36.13 -20.75 -2.67
CA SER A 28 34.98 -21.46 -3.24
C SER A 28 33.71 -20.62 -3.34
N LEU A 29 33.64 -19.46 -2.67
CA LEU A 29 32.50 -18.55 -2.80
C LEU A 29 32.61 -17.75 -4.10
N PRO A 30 31.48 -17.23 -4.63
CA PRO A 30 31.53 -16.26 -5.72
C PRO A 30 32.50 -15.11 -5.43
N PRO A 31 33.14 -14.51 -6.44
CA PRO A 31 34.07 -13.38 -6.28
C PRO A 31 33.35 -12.17 -5.65
N GLY A 32 34.09 -11.10 -5.34
CA GLY A 32 33.48 -9.89 -4.80
C GLY A 32 34.51 -8.92 -4.22
N PRO A 33 34.06 -7.82 -3.58
CA PRO A 33 34.94 -6.80 -3.04
C PRO A 33 35.89 -7.34 -1.96
N PRO A 34 37.13 -6.81 -1.85
CA PRO A 34 38.09 -7.22 -0.81
C PRO A 34 37.49 -7.09 0.59
N THR A 35 37.75 -8.07 1.44
CA THR A 35 37.20 -8.17 2.80
C THR A 35 38.20 -7.70 3.85
N LEU A 36 37.74 -7.01 4.90
CA LEU A 36 38.52 -6.80 6.11
C LEU A 36 38.31 -7.95 7.11
N PRO A 37 39.31 -8.31 7.94
CA PRO A 37 39.13 -9.25 9.05
C PRO A 37 37.98 -8.79 9.97
N LEU A 38 37.31 -9.75 10.61
CA LEU A 38 36.18 -9.59 11.53
C LEU A 38 34.88 -9.04 10.93
N ILE A 39 34.94 -7.94 10.16
CA ILE A 39 33.75 -7.22 9.67
C ILE A 39 33.41 -7.52 8.21
N GLY A 40 34.34 -8.10 7.45
CA GLY A 40 34.15 -8.39 6.03
C GLY A 40 33.92 -7.12 5.20
N ASN A 41 32.80 -7.06 4.50
CA ASN A 41 32.38 -5.98 3.61
C ASN A 41 31.42 -4.97 4.26
N LEU A 42 31.11 -5.08 5.57
CA LEU A 42 30.16 -4.16 6.25
C LEU A 42 30.52 -2.68 6.07
N HIS A 43 31.81 -2.35 6.08
CA HIS A 43 32.33 -1.00 5.87
C HIS A 43 32.16 -0.44 4.44
N GLN A 44 31.88 -1.30 3.46
CA GLN A 44 31.74 -0.94 2.05
C GLN A 44 30.28 -0.85 1.59
N ILE A 45 29.35 -1.35 2.40
CA ILE A 45 27.91 -1.32 2.07
C ILE A 45 27.37 0.03 2.50
N PRO A 46 26.82 0.84 1.57
CA PRO A 46 26.24 2.12 1.93
C PRO A 46 24.97 1.91 2.77
N LYS A 47 24.68 2.85 3.67
CA LYS A 47 23.49 2.80 4.53
C LYS A 47 22.20 2.91 3.72
N THR A 48 22.21 3.73 2.67
CA THR A 48 21.11 3.98 1.75
C THR A 48 21.55 3.66 0.32
N GLY A 49 20.64 3.27 -0.57
CA GLY A 49 20.94 3.08 -1.99
C GLY A 49 21.89 1.93 -2.34
N ALA A 50 21.90 0.84 -1.55
CA ALA A 50 22.81 -0.29 -1.76
C ALA A 50 22.72 -0.95 -3.14
N HIS A 51 21.55 -0.89 -3.81
CA HIS A 51 21.37 -1.39 -5.17
C HIS A 51 22.26 -0.70 -6.21
N TYR A 52 22.55 0.59 -6.05
CA TYR A 52 23.48 1.28 -6.95
C TYR A 52 24.89 0.69 -6.83
N LYS A 53 25.36 0.51 -5.59
CA LYS A 53 26.69 -0.06 -5.34
C LYS A 53 26.77 -1.52 -5.78
N PHE A 54 25.69 -2.28 -5.59
CA PHE A 54 25.63 -3.68 -6.03
C PHE A 54 25.61 -3.81 -7.55
N THR A 55 25.01 -2.85 -8.25
CA THR A 55 25.04 -2.78 -9.72
C THR A 55 26.42 -2.38 -10.25
N GLU A 56 27.14 -1.48 -9.56
CA GLU A 56 28.55 -1.21 -9.87
C GLU A 56 29.42 -2.47 -9.69
N TRP A 57 29.19 -3.19 -8.60
CA TRP A 57 29.89 -4.43 -8.31
C TRP A 57 29.54 -5.57 -9.26
N SER A 58 28.32 -5.67 -9.78
CA SER A 58 27.98 -6.70 -10.78
C SER A 58 28.78 -6.53 -12.07
N ARG A 59 29.10 -5.29 -12.46
CA ARG A 59 29.98 -5.03 -13.62
C ARG A 59 31.43 -5.43 -13.36
N THR A 60 31.87 -5.37 -12.10
CA THR A 60 33.26 -5.68 -11.71
C THR A 60 33.47 -7.17 -11.46
N TYR A 61 32.52 -7.82 -10.78
CA TYR A 61 32.66 -9.21 -10.29
C TYR A 61 31.78 -10.20 -11.05
N GLY A 62 30.94 -9.73 -11.97
CA GLY A 62 30.01 -10.55 -12.75
C GLY A 62 28.61 -10.64 -12.15
N GLY A 63 27.76 -11.42 -12.81
CA GLY A 63 26.34 -11.60 -12.48
C GLY A 63 26.03 -12.23 -11.12
N ILE A 64 27.05 -12.79 -10.45
CA ILE A 64 26.97 -13.31 -9.08
C ILE A 64 28.24 -12.97 -8.31
N PHE A 65 28.08 -12.37 -7.13
CA PHE A 65 29.20 -12.04 -6.25
C PHE A 65 28.81 -12.20 -4.78
N SER A 66 29.80 -12.43 -3.92
CA SER A 66 29.58 -12.64 -2.48
C SER A 66 30.07 -11.48 -1.63
N LEU A 67 29.38 -11.26 -0.53
CA LEU A 67 29.71 -10.32 0.53
C LEU A 67 29.84 -11.07 1.85
N LYS A 68 30.84 -10.70 2.66
CA LYS A 68 31.01 -11.19 4.03
C LYS A 68 30.48 -10.14 4.99
N LEU A 69 29.50 -10.51 5.81
CA LEU A 69 28.93 -9.65 6.85
C LEU A 69 29.37 -10.21 8.20
N GLY A 70 30.61 -9.88 8.59
CA GLY A 70 31.34 -10.63 9.61
C GLY A 70 31.36 -12.14 9.34
N PRO A 71 30.88 -13.01 10.24
CA PRO A 71 30.82 -14.45 9.99
C PRO A 71 29.80 -14.83 8.89
N ALA A 72 28.75 -14.03 8.70
CA ALA A 72 27.69 -14.34 7.75
C ALA A 72 28.13 -14.14 6.29
N THR A 73 27.45 -14.84 5.38
CA THR A 73 27.68 -14.76 3.93
C THR A 73 26.41 -14.27 3.26
N ALA A 74 26.55 -13.31 2.36
CA ALA A 74 25.51 -12.91 1.43
C ALA A 74 26.00 -13.07 -0.01
N VAL A 75 25.08 -13.32 -0.92
CA VAL A 75 25.32 -13.41 -2.37
C VAL A 75 24.33 -12.48 -3.05
N VAL A 76 24.82 -11.69 -4.01
CA VAL A 76 24.00 -10.81 -4.83
C VAL A 76 23.92 -11.38 -6.24
N ILE A 77 22.71 -11.45 -6.78
CA ILE A 77 22.44 -11.97 -8.13
C ILE A 77 21.93 -10.81 -8.99
N THR A 78 22.62 -10.60 -10.12
CA THR A 78 22.28 -9.63 -11.18
C THR A 78 22.37 -10.30 -12.56
N ASP A 79 21.98 -11.58 -12.64
CA ASP A 79 21.97 -12.38 -13.88
C ASP A 79 20.64 -13.12 -14.01
N ARG A 80 19.96 -12.93 -15.15
CA ARG A 80 18.64 -13.51 -15.45
C ARG A 80 18.64 -15.04 -15.43
N ARG A 81 19.70 -15.66 -15.95
CA ARG A 81 19.89 -17.11 -15.95
C ARG A 81 20.02 -17.63 -14.53
N LEU A 82 20.82 -16.96 -13.70
CA LEU A 82 21.01 -17.37 -12.30
C LEU A 82 19.76 -17.19 -11.47
N VAL A 83 18.95 -16.16 -11.74
CA VAL A 83 17.61 -16.03 -11.12
C VAL A 83 16.75 -17.25 -11.44
N LYS A 84 16.72 -17.67 -12.73
CA LYS A 84 15.97 -18.85 -13.17
C LYS A 84 16.50 -20.14 -12.55
N GLU A 85 17.81 -20.31 -12.49
CA GLU A 85 18.45 -21.50 -11.95
C GLU A 85 18.24 -21.62 -10.43
N MET A 86 18.53 -20.56 -9.69
CA MET A 86 18.56 -20.59 -8.23
C MET A 86 17.16 -20.40 -7.64
N LEU A 87 16.43 -19.34 -8.02
CA LEU A 87 15.17 -18.98 -7.35
C LEU A 87 13.97 -19.78 -7.89
N ASP A 88 13.90 -20.00 -9.20
CA ASP A 88 12.77 -20.72 -9.80
C ASP A 88 12.97 -22.24 -9.73
N LYS A 89 14.05 -22.77 -10.34
CA LYS A 89 14.27 -24.22 -10.44
C LYS A 89 14.62 -24.85 -9.09
N LYS A 90 15.48 -24.20 -8.30
CA LYS A 90 15.91 -24.66 -6.98
C LYS A 90 15.13 -24.00 -5.83
N GLY A 91 13.85 -23.69 -6.05
CA GLY A 91 13.02 -22.98 -5.06
C GLY A 91 12.87 -23.70 -3.71
N ASN A 92 13.08 -25.02 -3.62
CA ASN A 92 13.16 -25.72 -2.33
C ASN A 92 14.36 -25.29 -1.49
N ILE A 93 15.47 -24.88 -2.12
CA ILE A 93 16.70 -24.42 -1.46
C ILE A 93 16.61 -22.92 -1.14
N TYR A 94 16.17 -22.11 -2.10
CA TYR A 94 16.27 -20.65 -2.05
C TYR A 94 15.02 -19.90 -1.55
N SER A 95 14.04 -20.57 -0.93
CA SER A 95 12.79 -19.92 -0.49
C SER A 95 12.75 -19.49 0.98
N ALA A 96 13.79 -19.77 1.77
CA ALA A 96 13.85 -19.29 3.15
C ALA A 96 14.08 -17.77 3.19
N ARG A 97 13.99 -17.18 4.39
CA ARG A 97 14.33 -15.78 4.65
C ARG A 97 15.54 -15.73 5.58
N PRO A 98 16.38 -14.69 5.53
CA PRO A 98 17.40 -14.51 6.55
C PRO A 98 16.76 -14.48 7.94
N GLN A 99 17.42 -15.07 8.94
CA GLN A 99 16.96 -14.96 10.32
C GLN A 99 17.11 -13.50 10.76
N SER A 100 16.05 -12.96 11.36
CA SER A 100 16.03 -11.59 11.83
C SER A 100 15.29 -11.50 13.16
N TYR A 101 16.04 -11.23 14.22
CA TYR A 101 15.48 -11.01 15.55
C TYR A 101 14.58 -9.77 15.59
N VAL A 102 14.94 -8.72 14.85
CA VAL A 102 14.13 -7.51 14.74
C VAL A 102 12.81 -7.80 14.06
N ALA A 103 12.83 -8.33 12.83
CA ALA A 103 11.61 -8.53 12.06
C ALA A 103 10.73 -9.65 12.63
N ASN A 104 11.33 -10.78 13.01
CA ASN A 104 10.57 -11.97 13.37
C ASN A 104 10.18 -11.94 14.85
N ASP A 105 11.12 -11.70 15.76
CA ASP A 105 10.86 -11.82 17.20
C ASP A 105 10.27 -10.54 17.80
N LEU A 106 10.80 -9.36 17.45
CA LEU A 106 10.33 -8.09 18.03
C LEU A 106 9.10 -7.52 17.32
N ILE A 107 9.06 -7.53 15.99
CA ILE A 107 8.02 -6.83 15.22
C ILE A 107 6.81 -7.72 14.92
N THR A 108 7.00 -8.95 14.46
CA THR A 108 5.92 -9.72 13.84
C THR A 108 5.49 -10.98 14.59
N GLY A 109 6.25 -11.41 15.60
CA GLY A 109 6.07 -12.72 16.23
C GLY A 109 6.26 -13.91 15.28
N GLY A 110 6.85 -13.69 14.09
CA GLY A 110 7.11 -14.72 13.08
C GLY A 110 5.94 -15.04 12.15
N ASP A 111 4.80 -14.33 12.26
CA ASP A 111 3.58 -14.63 11.50
C ASP A 111 3.38 -13.74 10.26
N HIS A 112 4.31 -12.81 10.00
CA HIS A 112 4.24 -11.92 8.84
C HIS A 112 4.75 -12.62 7.56
N LEU A 113 3.83 -12.95 6.65
CA LEU A 113 4.05 -13.76 5.44
C LEU A 113 5.25 -13.33 4.56
N LEU A 114 5.57 -12.04 4.53
CA LEU A 114 6.71 -11.51 3.77
C LEU A 114 8.07 -12.00 4.30
N VAL A 115 8.24 -11.99 5.63
CA VAL A 115 9.52 -12.20 6.34
C VAL A 115 9.58 -13.55 7.07
N MET A 116 8.44 -14.22 7.26
CA MET A 116 8.39 -15.53 7.91
C MET A 116 9.21 -16.59 7.17
N GLN A 117 9.74 -17.56 7.93
CA GLN A 117 10.51 -18.67 7.40
C GLN A 117 9.70 -19.58 6.48
N TYR A 118 10.37 -20.17 5.49
CA TYR A 118 9.72 -21.14 4.61
C TYR A 118 9.40 -22.41 5.39
N GLY A 119 8.13 -22.81 5.39
CA GLY A 119 7.66 -23.96 6.18
C GLY A 119 6.20 -24.27 5.89
N ALA A 120 5.62 -25.16 6.68
CA ALA A 120 4.21 -25.53 6.55
C ALA A 120 3.28 -24.32 6.73
N LYS A 121 3.53 -23.50 7.75
CA LYS A 121 2.78 -22.26 8.02
C LYS A 121 2.82 -21.29 6.84
N TRP A 122 4.01 -20.99 6.31
CA TRP A 122 4.16 -20.14 5.13
C TRP A 122 3.42 -20.69 3.92
N ARG A 123 3.53 -22.00 3.64
CA ARG A 123 2.80 -22.64 2.52
C ARG A 123 1.30 -22.55 2.69
N PHE A 124 0.80 -22.63 3.93
CA PHE A 124 -0.62 -22.49 4.24
C PHE A 124 -1.11 -21.07 3.95
N PHE A 125 -0.48 -20.05 4.55
CA PHE A 125 -0.82 -18.65 4.28
C PHE A 125 -0.74 -18.35 2.78
N ARG A 126 0.34 -18.80 2.13
CA ARG A 126 0.54 -18.62 0.70
C ARG A 126 -0.58 -19.24 -0.13
N ARG A 127 -1.06 -20.43 0.22
CA ARG A 127 -2.17 -21.11 -0.45
C ARG A 127 -3.47 -20.32 -0.32
N LEU A 128 -3.80 -19.83 0.89
CA LEU A 128 -5.00 -19.01 1.11
C LEU A 128 -4.99 -17.77 0.20
N VAL A 129 -3.87 -17.05 0.19
CA VAL A 129 -3.72 -15.85 -0.63
C VAL A 129 -3.77 -16.18 -2.12
N GLN A 130 -3.04 -17.19 -2.59
CA GLN A 130 -3.02 -17.57 -4.01
C GLN A 130 -4.39 -18.05 -4.50
N ASN A 131 -5.14 -18.78 -3.67
CA ASN A 131 -6.47 -19.23 -4.03
C ASN A 131 -7.45 -18.06 -4.19
N TYR A 132 -7.28 -16.99 -3.41
CA TYR A 132 -8.16 -15.82 -3.50
C TYR A 132 -7.77 -14.86 -4.64
N PHE A 133 -6.46 -14.71 -4.92
CA PHE A 133 -5.94 -13.80 -5.96
C PHE A 133 -5.42 -14.55 -7.20
N ASN A 134 -5.95 -15.74 -7.50
CA ASN A 134 -5.65 -16.43 -8.75
C ASN A 134 -6.23 -15.64 -9.95
N GLU A 135 -5.75 -15.98 -11.15
CA GLU A 135 -6.15 -15.32 -12.38
C GLU A 135 -7.67 -15.31 -12.61
N THR A 136 -8.31 -16.46 -12.46
CA THR A 136 -9.74 -16.64 -12.70
C THR A 136 -10.58 -15.74 -11.81
N ARG A 137 -10.33 -15.73 -10.49
CA ARG A 137 -11.06 -14.86 -9.55
C ARG A 137 -10.76 -13.40 -9.80
N CYS A 138 -9.50 -13.05 -10.10
CA CYS A 138 -9.17 -11.67 -10.45
C CYS A 138 -9.94 -11.18 -11.67
N GLN A 139 -10.17 -12.04 -12.65
CA GLN A 139 -10.91 -11.71 -13.87
C GLN A 139 -12.43 -11.70 -13.68
N GLN A 140 -12.97 -12.65 -12.92
CA GLN A 140 -14.42 -12.84 -12.81
C GLN A 140 -15.06 -12.07 -11.65
N GLU A 141 -14.32 -11.84 -10.57
CA GLU A 141 -14.87 -11.30 -9.32
C GLU A 141 -14.26 -9.95 -8.94
N HIS A 142 -12.93 -9.79 -9.12
CA HIS A 142 -12.23 -8.61 -8.57
C HIS A 142 -12.18 -7.43 -9.53
N VAL A 143 -12.20 -7.68 -10.85
CA VAL A 143 -11.99 -6.63 -11.87
C VAL A 143 -13.03 -5.51 -11.81
N ALA A 144 -14.28 -5.83 -11.51
CA ALA A 144 -15.35 -4.84 -11.40
C ALA A 144 -15.08 -3.81 -10.29
N LEU A 145 -14.52 -4.27 -9.17
CA LEU A 145 -14.09 -3.39 -8.08
C LEU A 145 -12.89 -2.54 -8.49
N VAL A 146 -11.91 -3.13 -9.20
CA VAL A 146 -10.74 -2.38 -9.72
C VAL A 146 -11.20 -1.23 -10.62
N GLU A 147 -12.13 -1.50 -11.53
CA GLU A 147 -12.68 -0.48 -12.41
C GLU A 147 -13.46 0.60 -11.66
N ALA A 148 -14.28 0.22 -10.68
CA ALA A 148 -15.04 1.14 -9.85
C ALA A 148 -14.12 2.07 -9.04
N GLU A 149 -13.08 1.51 -8.39
CA GLU A 149 -12.12 2.30 -7.62
C GLU A 149 -11.26 3.20 -8.51
N ALA A 150 -10.99 2.80 -9.75
CA ALA A 150 -10.25 3.61 -10.71
C ALA A 150 -11.11 4.79 -11.20
N VAL A 151 -12.42 4.59 -11.39
CA VAL A 151 -13.36 5.70 -11.64
C VAL A 151 -13.39 6.66 -10.46
N GLN A 152 -13.45 6.15 -9.23
CA GLN A 152 -13.35 6.99 -8.03
C GLN A 152 -12.03 7.77 -8.01
N MET A 153 -10.90 7.17 -8.44
CA MET A 153 -9.61 7.88 -8.53
C MET A 153 -9.64 9.05 -9.48
N MET A 154 -10.25 8.88 -10.66
CA MET A 154 -10.43 10.00 -11.59
C MET A 154 -11.33 11.09 -10.99
N HIS A 155 -12.44 10.70 -10.37
CA HIS A 155 -13.33 11.65 -9.71
C HIS A 155 -12.59 12.46 -8.64
N ASP A 156 -11.87 11.80 -7.74
CA ASP A 156 -11.16 12.45 -6.64
C ASP A 156 -10.05 13.38 -7.16
N LEU A 157 -9.38 13.02 -8.26
CA LEU A 157 -8.40 13.88 -8.92
C LEU A 157 -9.04 15.13 -9.53
N MET A 158 -10.25 15.03 -10.06
CA MET A 158 -11.00 16.17 -10.60
C MET A 158 -11.49 17.11 -9.49
N THR A 159 -11.99 16.56 -8.38
CA THR A 159 -12.60 17.35 -7.31
C THR A 159 -11.57 17.87 -6.31
N GLU A 160 -10.52 17.11 -6.02
CA GLU A 160 -9.49 17.43 -5.03
C GLU A 160 -8.06 17.26 -5.59
N PRO A 161 -7.67 18.04 -6.63
CA PRO A 161 -6.37 17.90 -7.28
C PRO A 161 -5.17 18.22 -6.36
N LYS A 162 -5.41 18.88 -5.22
CA LYS A 162 -4.36 19.20 -4.23
C LYS A 162 -3.76 17.96 -3.58
N ASP A 163 -4.52 16.87 -3.52
CA ASP A 163 -4.15 15.60 -2.91
C ASP A 163 -3.74 14.55 -3.96
N LEU A 164 -3.25 14.99 -5.12
CA LEU A 164 -2.77 14.15 -6.23
C LEU A 164 -1.93 12.94 -5.78
N MET A 165 -1.05 13.13 -4.79
CA MET A 165 -0.16 12.07 -4.28
C MET A 165 -0.89 11.02 -3.44
N LEU A 166 -2.05 11.35 -2.89
CA LEU A 166 -2.84 10.48 -2.01
C LEU A 166 -3.92 9.69 -2.76
N HIS A 167 -4.38 10.17 -3.92
CA HIS A 167 -5.43 9.47 -4.69
C HIS A 167 -5.01 8.08 -5.20
N PRO A 168 -3.79 7.86 -5.73
CA PRO A 168 -3.30 6.52 -6.04
C PRO A 168 -3.16 5.63 -4.80
N LYS A 169 -2.82 6.23 -3.65
CA LYS A 169 -2.72 5.55 -2.35
C LYS A 169 -4.08 5.09 -1.84
N ARG A 170 -5.13 5.90 -2.01
CA ARG A 170 -6.53 5.53 -1.70
C ARG A 170 -7.05 4.48 -2.65
N PHE A 171 -6.79 4.62 -3.96
CA PHE A 171 -7.18 3.67 -4.99
C PHE A 171 -6.74 2.23 -4.65
N SER A 172 -5.44 2.02 -4.47
CA SER A 172 -4.91 0.68 -4.17
C SER A 172 -5.36 0.18 -2.79
N ASN A 173 -5.39 1.06 -1.79
CA ASN A 173 -5.85 0.69 -0.45
C ASN A 173 -7.32 0.28 -0.43
N SER A 174 -8.19 1.00 -1.12
CA SER A 174 -9.63 0.71 -1.17
C SER A 174 -9.91 -0.65 -1.82
N ILE A 175 -9.17 -0.99 -2.89
CA ILE A 175 -9.29 -2.30 -3.54
C ILE A 175 -8.93 -3.42 -2.56
N ILE A 176 -7.72 -3.37 -1.97
CA ILE A 176 -7.29 -4.46 -1.10
C ILE A 176 -8.14 -4.53 0.18
N MET A 177 -8.55 -3.39 0.73
CA MET A 177 -9.42 -3.34 1.91
C MET A 177 -10.79 -3.97 1.63
N SER A 178 -11.36 -3.68 0.46
CA SER A 178 -12.66 -4.23 0.05
C SER A 178 -12.56 -5.74 -0.22
N LEU A 179 -11.53 -6.20 -0.92
CA LEU A 179 -11.33 -7.61 -1.24
C LEU A 179 -11.00 -8.46 -0.01
N VAL A 180 -10.09 -7.99 0.86
CA VAL A 180 -9.61 -8.78 2.00
C VAL A 180 -10.57 -8.71 3.18
N PHE A 181 -11.07 -7.51 3.49
CA PHE A 181 -11.83 -7.26 4.72
C PHE A 181 -13.32 -6.99 4.46
N GLY A 182 -13.72 -6.66 3.23
CA GLY A 182 -15.07 -6.19 2.94
C GLY A 182 -15.33 -4.78 3.46
N ILE A 183 -14.28 -3.95 3.53
CA ILE A 183 -14.33 -2.59 4.06
C ILE A 183 -13.74 -1.66 2.99
N ARG A 184 -14.52 -0.70 2.51
CA ARG A 184 -14.05 0.27 1.51
C ARG A 184 -13.24 1.39 2.17
N THR A 185 -12.31 1.99 1.43
CA THR A 185 -11.60 3.22 1.84
C THR A 185 -12.21 4.39 1.07
N PRO A 186 -13.16 5.16 1.66
CA PRO A 186 -13.94 6.15 0.90
C PRO A 186 -13.16 7.42 0.53
N SER A 187 -12.14 7.80 1.30
CA SER A 187 -11.37 9.04 1.06
C SER A 187 -9.91 8.91 1.48
N VAL A 188 -9.10 9.89 1.07
CA VAL A 188 -7.68 9.99 1.45
C VAL A 188 -7.45 10.29 2.94
N HIS A 189 -8.51 10.63 3.70
CA HIS A 189 -8.45 10.88 5.14
C HIS A 189 -8.98 9.71 5.97
N THR A 190 -9.22 8.56 5.34
CA THR A 190 -9.73 7.39 6.04
C THR A 190 -8.69 6.89 7.04
N GLU A 191 -9.08 6.78 8.31
CA GLU A 191 -8.20 6.51 9.45
C GLU A 191 -7.26 5.31 9.24
N HIS A 192 -7.80 4.16 8.82
CA HIS A 192 -6.98 2.95 8.62
C HIS A 192 -5.95 3.10 7.50
N MET A 193 -6.20 3.97 6.52
CA MET A 193 -5.24 4.26 5.46
C MET A 193 -4.09 5.11 6.00
N LEU A 194 -4.40 6.15 6.79
CA LEU A 194 -3.38 6.99 7.42
C LEU A 194 -2.50 6.18 8.38
N GLN A 195 -3.13 5.35 9.23
CA GLN A 195 -2.43 4.45 10.14
C GLN A 195 -1.53 3.46 9.39
N LEU A 196 -2.00 2.91 8.26
CA LEU A 196 -1.20 2.02 7.44
C LEU A 196 0.08 2.70 6.94
N TYR A 197 -0.03 3.90 6.37
CA TYR A 197 1.14 4.60 5.83
C TYR A 197 2.12 5.02 6.94
N ASP A 198 1.65 5.42 8.12
CA ASP A 198 2.51 5.71 9.28
C ASP A 198 3.25 4.43 9.76
N VAL A 199 2.54 3.30 9.85
CA VAL A 199 3.16 1.99 10.17
C VAL A 199 4.24 1.63 9.15
N MET A 200 3.95 1.78 7.85
CA MET A 200 4.88 1.42 6.79
C MET A 200 6.12 2.33 6.78
N GLU A 201 5.97 3.62 7.03
CA GLU A 201 7.10 4.56 7.14
C GLU A 201 8.02 4.18 8.31
N LYS A 202 7.46 3.98 9.51
CA LYS A 202 8.25 3.60 10.69
C LYS A 202 8.87 2.22 10.56
N TRP A 203 8.16 1.27 9.95
CA TRP A 203 8.69 -0.06 9.70
C TRP A 203 9.85 -0.02 8.69
N SER A 204 9.70 0.74 7.61
CA SER A 204 10.78 0.97 6.63
C SER A 204 12.03 1.57 7.27
N ALA A 205 11.87 2.59 8.11
CA ALA A 205 12.98 3.21 8.83
C ALA A 205 13.68 2.26 9.81
N VAL A 206 12.95 1.35 10.47
CA VAL A 206 13.55 0.34 11.37
C VAL A 206 14.26 -0.78 10.60
N MET A 207 13.74 -1.16 9.44
CA MET A 207 14.27 -2.25 8.62
C MET A 207 15.43 -1.83 7.70
N GLU A 208 15.73 -0.54 7.62
CA GLU A 208 16.82 -0.03 6.78
C GLU A 208 18.20 -0.52 7.26
N THR A 209 19.12 -0.69 6.31
CA THR A 209 20.47 -1.22 6.60
C THR A 209 21.22 -0.27 7.50
N GLY A 210 21.59 -0.76 8.70
CA GLY A 210 22.29 0.03 9.71
C GLY A 210 21.39 0.83 10.65
N ALA A 211 20.07 0.79 10.48
CA ALA A 211 19.12 1.41 11.42
C ALA A 211 18.99 0.63 12.73
N THR A 212 19.33 -0.66 12.72
CA THR A 212 19.41 -1.53 13.90
C THR A 212 20.80 -2.18 13.98
N PRO A 213 21.30 -2.48 15.19
CA PRO A 213 22.56 -3.20 15.33
C PRO A 213 22.43 -4.60 14.69
N PRO A 214 23.48 -5.12 14.05
CA PRO A 214 23.48 -6.43 13.39
C PRO A 214 23.51 -7.60 14.40
N VAL A 215 22.50 -7.67 15.26
CA VAL A 215 22.37 -8.62 16.38
C VAL A 215 22.22 -10.07 15.95
N ASP A 216 21.80 -10.31 14.70
CA ASP A 216 21.68 -11.65 14.10
C ASP A 216 23.04 -12.19 13.65
N ILE A 217 23.98 -11.28 13.36
CA ILE A 217 25.35 -11.60 12.97
C ILE A 217 26.24 -11.64 14.22
N PHE A 218 26.05 -10.68 15.13
CA PHE A 218 26.83 -10.49 16.34
C PHE A 218 25.91 -10.55 17.57
N GLY A 219 25.63 -11.77 18.03
CA GLY A 219 24.68 -12.00 19.14
C GLY A 219 25.01 -11.23 20.43
N PHE A 220 26.29 -10.97 20.70
CA PHE A 220 26.71 -10.20 21.88
C PHE A 220 26.17 -8.76 21.90
N LEU A 221 25.83 -8.19 20.73
CA LEU A 221 25.23 -6.85 20.65
C LEU A 221 23.85 -6.79 21.33
N LYS A 222 23.20 -7.94 21.57
CA LYS A 222 21.97 -8.00 22.38
C LYS A 222 22.25 -7.69 23.86
N LEU A 223 23.45 -7.89 24.36
CA LEU A 223 23.80 -7.61 25.76
C LEU A 223 24.13 -6.13 25.99
N VAL A 224 24.43 -5.39 24.92
CA VAL A 224 24.76 -3.96 24.98
C VAL A 224 23.48 -3.16 25.27
N PRO A 225 23.55 -2.15 26.18
CA PRO A 225 22.42 -1.26 26.44
C PRO A 225 21.87 -0.63 25.16
N GLU A 226 20.55 -0.68 24.96
CA GLU A 226 19.94 -0.24 23.69
C GLU A 226 20.05 1.28 23.46
N SER A 227 20.29 2.06 24.51
CA SER A 227 20.52 3.51 24.44
C SER A 227 21.72 3.88 23.56
N LEU A 228 22.71 2.99 23.45
CA LEU A 228 23.88 3.18 22.57
C LEU A 228 23.58 2.95 21.09
N PHE A 229 22.44 2.35 20.77
CA PHE A 229 22.00 2.03 19.41
C PHE A 229 20.65 2.68 19.10
N GLY A 230 20.39 3.86 19.65
CA GLY A 230 19.20 4.64 19.38
C GLY A 230 17.90 3.93 19.78
N ASN A 231 17.91 3.20 20.90
CA ASN A 231 16.74 2.49 21.45
C ASN A 231 16.04 1.60 20.43
N TRP A 232 16.82 0.87 19.64
CA TRP A 232 16.33 0.06 18.53
C TRP A 232 15.27 -0.97 18.92
N ARG A 233 15.32 -1.54 20.14
CA ARG A 233 14.29 -2.49 20.58
C ARG A 233 12.99 -1.79 20.84
N LYS A 234 13.03 -0.68 21.60
CA LYS A 234 11.85 0.16 21.83
C LYS A 234 11.20 0.57 20.51
N ARG A 235 11.99 1.11 19.56
CA ARG A 235 11.48 1.47 18.22
C ARG A 235 10.84 0.28 17.49
N SER A 236 11.45 -0.90 17.55
CA SER A 236 10.91 -2.12 16.92
C SER A 236 9.61 -2.57 17.59
N LEU A 237 9.54 -2.54 18.92
CA LEU A 237 8.33 -2.88 19.68
C LEU A 237 7.21 -1.86 19.49
N ASP A 238 7.54 -0.60 19.27
CA ASP A 238 6.53 0.42 18.96
C ASP A 238 5.91 0.17 17.57
N VAL A 239 6.72 -0.24 16.57
CA VAL A 239 6.19 -0.73 15.29
C VAL A 239 5.29 -1.95 15.47
N ASN A 240 5.69 -2.94 16.29
CA ASN A 240 4.83 -4.09 16.61
C ASN A 240 3.47 -3.65 17.15
N LYS A 241 3.45 -2.76 18.15
CA LYS A 241 2.20 -2.29 18.77
C LYS A 241 1.30 -1.62 17.73
N MET A 242 1.86 -0.80 16.85
CA MET A 242 1.09 -0.12 15.80
C MET A 242 0.52 -1.12 14.79
N MET A 243 1.32 -2.09 14.33
CA MET A 243 0.87 -3.17 13.43
C MET A 243 -0.27 -3.97 14.07
N VAL A 244 -0.07 -4.45 15.30
CA VAL A 244 -1.07 -5.25 16.02
C VAL A 244 -2.35 -4.46 16.24
N ALA A 245 -2.26 -3.20 16.67
CA ALA A 245 -3.42 -2.34 16.89
C ALA A 245 -4.23 -2.13 15.59
N LEU A 246 -3.55 -1.79 14.49
CA LEU A 246 -4.20 -1.60 13.19
C LEU A 246 -4.85 -2.89 12.71
N TYR A 247 -4.10 -3.99 12.64
CA TYR A 247 -4.59 -5.24 12.04
C TYR A 247 -5.71 -5.85 12.88
N ALA A 248 -5.54 -5.94 14.20
CA ALA A 248 -6.57 -6.44 15.11
C ALA A 248 -7.81 -5.55 15.07
N GLY A 249 -7.64 -4.23 14.97
CA GLY A 249 -8.74 -3.28 14.79
C GLY A 249 -9.55 -3.59 13.53
N ILE A 250 -8.89 -3.84 12.39
CA ILE A 250 -9.57 -4.13 11.14
C ILE A 250 -10.26 -5.50 11.17
N VAL A 251 -9.59 -6.54 11.67
CA VAL A 251 -10.21 -7.87 11.86
C VAL A 251 -11.41 -7.79 12.81
N GLY A 252 -11.31 -6.99 13.87
CA GLY A 252 -12.43 -6.68 14.76
C GLY A 252 -13.62 -6.06 14.02
N ARG A 253 -13.39 -5.11 13.11
CA ARG A 253 -14.44 -4.56 12.25
C ARG A 253 -15.09 -5.63 11.35
N VAL A 254 -14.30 -6.56 10.79
CA VAL A 254 -14.83 -7.70 10.02
C VAL A 254 -15.74 -8.57 10.88
N ARG A 255 -15.29 -8.95 12.08
CA ARG A 255 -16.09 -9.76 13.03
C ARG A 255 -17.39 -9.05 13.42
N LYS A 256 -17.33 -7.75 13.72
CA LYS A 256 -18.51 -6.94 14.10
C LYS A 256 -19.51 -6.83 12.95
N ARG A 257 -19.03 -6.60 11.72
CA ARG A 257 -19.85 -6.62 10.48
C ARG A 257 -20.55 -7.97 10.29
N ARG A 258 -19.82 -9.08 10.42
CA ARG A 258 -20.38 -10.44 10.27
C ARG A 258 -21.40 -10.76 11.37
N ALA A 259 -21.14 -10.36 12.62
CA ALA A 259 -22.07 -10.56 13.74
C ALA A 259 -23.39 -9.80 13.55
N ALA A 260 -23.36 -8.66 12.86
CA ALA A 260 -24.55 -7.92 12.46
C ALA A 260 -25.30 -8.53 11.25
N GLY A 261 -24.88 -9.71 10.77
CA GLY A 261 -25.52 -10.40 9.64
C GLY A 261 -25.04 -9.94 8.26
N HIS A 262 -24.09 -9.00 8.19
CA HIS A 262 -23.58 -8.49 6.92
C HIS A 262 -22.35 -9.28 6.45
N ARG A 263 -22.47 -9.96 5.30
CA ARG A 263 -21.36 -10.69 4.65
C ARG A 263 -21.12 -10.14 3.26
N THR A 264 -19.85 -9.99 2.89
CA THR A 264 -19.43 -9.39 1.61
C THR A 264 -18.65 -10.38 0.74
N ALA A 265 -18.53 -11.64 1.18
CA ALA A 265 -17.70 -12.68 0.55
C ALA A 265 -16.21 -12.27 0.42
N SER A 266 -15.72 -11.42 1.33
CA SER A 266 -14.31 -11.03 1.36
C SER A 266 -13.42 -12.21 1.72
N MET A 267 -12.10 -12.09 1.48
CA MET A 267 -11.16 -13.16 1.80
C MET A 267 -11.27 -13.58 3.27
N LEU A 268 -11.35 -12.62 4.20
CA LEU A 268 -11.48 -12.93 5.62
C LEU A 268 -12.85 -13.47 6.02
N ASP A 269 -13.94 -13.13 5.31
CA ASP A 269 -15.22 -13.81 5.50
C ASP A 269 -15.06 -15.32 5.24
N ASN A 270 -14.42 -15.68 4.11
CA ASN A 270 -14.19 -17.07 3.70
C ASN A 270 -13.23 -17.82 4.65
N VAL A 271 -12.16 -17.17 5.09
CA VAL A 271 -11.22 -17.75 6.06
C VAL A 271 -11.93 -18.03 7.39
N LEU A 272 -12.70 -17.07 7.89
CA LEU A 272 -13.42 -17.24 9.15
C LEU A 272 -14.57 -18.25 9.06
N ASP A 273 -15.20 -18.41 7.89
CA ASP A 273 -16.17 -19.49 7.65
C ASP A 273 -15.51 -20.86 7.68
N THR A 274 -14.35 -21.00 7.02
CA THR A 274 -13.56 -22.23 7.03
C THR A 274 -13.12 -22.60 8.45
N MET A 275 -12.72 -21.61 9.26
CA MET A 275 -12.35 -21.82 10.67
C MET A 275 -13.54 -22.21 11.56
N ALA A 276 -14.76 -21.87 11.17
CA ALA A 276 -15.98 -22.18 11.93
C ALA A 276 -16.64 -23.51 11.50
N ALA A 277 -16.24 -24.08 10.36
CA ALA A 277 -16.80 -25.34 9.85
C ALA A 277 -16.38 -26.53 10.76
N PRO A 278 -17.29 -27.46 11.07
CA PRO A 278 -16.95 -28.67 11.82
C PRO A 278 -15.97 -29.55 11.04
N GLU A 279 -14.99 -30.12 11.74
CA GLU A 279 -13.88 -30.89 11.14
C GLU A 279 -14.41 -32.08 10.32
N MET A 280 -14.40 -31.95 8.99
CA MET A 280 -14.60 -33.09 8.09
C MET A 280 -13.23 -33.63 7.64
N GLY A 281 -12.77 -34.68 8.32
CA GLY A 281 -11.87 -35.72 7.78
C GLY A 281 -10.52 -35.30 7.18
N ASN A 282 -9.44 -35.64 7.90
CA ASN A 282 -8.08 -35.94 7.41
C ASN A 282 -7.22 -34.87 6.71
N ASP A 283 -7.60 -33.59 6.66
CA ASP A 283 -6.64 -32.51 6.43
C ASP A 283 -6.63 -31.61 7.67
N ASN A 284 -5.49 -31.49 8.35
CA ASN A 284 -5.32 -30.78 9.63
C ASN A 284 -6.02 -29.40 9.61
N GLY A 285 -7.26 -29.34 10.11
CA GLY A 285 -8.09 -28.14 10.16
C GLY A 285 -7.34 -27.01 10.85
N LEU A 286 -6.77 -26.10 10.05
CA LEU A 286 -5.87 -25.07 10.55
C LEU A 286 -6.68 -23.93 11.17
N LYS A 287 -6.89 -24.05 12.48
CA LYS A 287 -7.30 -22.94 13.34
C LYS A 287 -6.15 -21.95 13.44
N LEU A 288 -6.22 -20.87 12.65
CA LEU A 288 -5.33 -19.72 12.84
C LEU A 288 -5.56 -19.13 14.23
N ASN A 289 -4.48 -18.86 14.95
CA ASN A 289 -4.59 -18.05 16.16
C ASN A 289 -4.86 -16.57 15.77
N GLU A 290 -5.19 -15.72 16.75
CA GLU A 290 -5.53 -14.32 16.48
C GLU A 290 -4.36 -13.54 15.85
N ASN A 291 -3.12 -13.78 16.27
CA ASN A 291 -1.94 -13.12 15.69
C ASN A 291 -1.78 -13.52 14.21
N GLU A 292 -1.87 -14.82 13.92
CA GLU A 292 -1.79 -15.36 12.58
C GLU A 292 -2.89 -14.80 11.65
N LEU A 293 -4.12 -14.70 12.14
CA LEU A 293 -5.24 -14.12 11.38
C LEU A 293 -5.02 -12.62 11.11
N ASN A 294 -4.59 -11.87 12.13
CA ASN A 294 -4.32 -10.44 12.02
C ASN A 294 -3.20 -10.19 11.00
N PHE A 295 -2.09 -10.92 11.09
CA PHE A 295 -0.96 -10.77 10.17
C PHE A 295 -1.25 -11.31 8.75
N LEU A 296 -2.13 -12.31 8.59
CA LEU A 296 -2.60 -12.73 7.27
C LEU A 296 -3.29 -11.58 6.53
N GLY A 297 -4.21 -10.86 7.21
CA GLY A 297 -4.86 -9.68 6.65
C GLY A 297 -3.91 -8.50 6.50
N GLY A 298 -3.10 -8.23 7.54
CA GLY A 298 -2.17 -7.09 7.60
C GLY A 298 -1.16 -7.08 6.47
N VAL A 299 -0.49 -8.21 6.20
CA VAL A 299 0.46 -8.32 5.08
C VAL A 299 -0.17 -7.96 3.73
N LEU A 300 -1.42 -8.38 3.51
CA LEU A 300 -2.12 -8.09 2.27
C LEU A 300 -2.45 -6.61 2.18
N MET A 301 -2.93 -6.01 3.28
CA MET A 301 -3.19 -4.58 3.37
C MET A 301 -1.96 -3.76 3.00
N GLU A 302 -0.79 -4.09 3.56
CA GLU A 302 0.47 -3.42 3.24
C GLU A 302 0.89 -3.60 1.78
N GLY A 303 1.04 -4.85 1.36
CA GLY A 303 1.55 -5.19 0.03
C GLY A 303 0.63 -4.70 -1.09
N GLY A 304 -0.68 -4.79 -0.90
CA GLY A 304 -1.69 -4.38 -1.87
C GLY A 304 -1.96 -2.88 -1.93
N SER A 305 -1.54 -2.10 -0.92
CA SER A 305 -1.74 -0.65 -0.89
C SER A 305 -0.53 0.10 -1.46
N ASP A 306 0.59 0.13 -0.75
CA ASP A 306 1.66 1.11 -1.02
C ASP A 306 2.42 0.83 -2.32
N THR A 307 2.60 -0.46 -2.67
CA THR A 307 3.39 -0.83 -3.87
C THR A 307 2.72 -0.42 -5.17
N SER A 308 1.41 -0.67 -5.32
CA SER A 308 0.65 -0.29 -6.51
C SER A 308 0.52 1.23 -6.62
N ALA A 309 0.30 1.92 -5.49
CA ALA A 309 0.28 3.37 -5.44
C ALA A 309 1.63 3.98 -5.89
N SER A 310 2.74 3.42 -5.40
CA SER A 310 4.09 3.89 -5.75
C SER A 310 4.38 3.78 -7.25
N ILE A 311 3.93 2.70 -7.89
CA ILE A 311 4.07 2.54 -9.35
C ILE A 311 3.18 3.53 -10.11
N LEU A 312 1.93 3.75 -9.68
CA LEU A 312 1.08 4.77 -10.31
C LEU A 312 1.68 6.17 -10.16
N LEU A 313 2.30 6.50 -9.03
CA LEU A 313 3.01 7.76 -8.82
C LEU A 313 4.28 7.88 -9.68
N ALA A 314 4.98 6.77 -9.94
CA ALA A 314 6.10 6.75 -10.88
C ALA A 314 5.61 6.94 -12.33
N PHE A 315 4.48 6.33 -12.69
CA PHE A 315 3.82 6.52 -13.97
C PHE A 315 3.41 7.98 -14.21
N LEU A 316 2.79 8.65 -13.22
CA LEU A 316 2.42 10.06 -13.34
C LEU A 316 3.63 10.95 -13.65
N GLN A 317 4.78 10.70 -13.01
CA GLN A 317 6.02 11.41 -13.32
C GLN A 317 6.53 11.12 -14.73
N ALA A 318 6.46 9.86 -15.17
CA ALA A 318 6.87 9.50 -16.51
C ALA A 318 6.01 10.21 -17.55
N MET A 319 4.69 10.25 -17.38
CA MET A 319 3.80 10.94 -18.34
C MET A 319 4.04 12.45 -18.39
N ILE A 320 4.34 13.08 -17.24
CA ILE A 320 4.71 14.49 -17.18
C ILE A 320 6.04 14.75 -17.91
N ARG A 321 7.03 13.87 -17.72
CA ARG A 321 8.39 14.08 -18.26
C ARG A 321 8.54 13.66 -19.73
N TYR A 322 7.74 12.70 -20.19
CA TYR A 322 7.78 12.12 -21.53
C TYR A 322 6.42 12.33 -22.24
N PRO A 323 6.06 13.59 -22.59
CA PRO A 323 4.73 13.92 -23.12
C PRO A 323 4.41 13.20 -24.43
N HIS A 324 5.41 12.87 -25.25
CA HIS A 324 5.23 12.11 -26.49
C HIS A 324 4.71 10.68 -26.24
N VAL A 325 5.07 10.07 -25.11
CA VAL A 325 4.56 8.75 -24.71
C VAL A 325 3.07 8.87 -24.34
N GLN A 326 2.72 9.87 -23.52
CA GLN A 326 1.32 10.15 -23.17
C GLN A 326 0.47 10.39 -24.42
N GLN A 327 0.94 11.23 -25.36
CA GLN A 327 0.21 11.54 -26.60
C GLN A 327 -0.04 10.30 -27.46
N ARG A 328 0.96 9.42 -27.63
CA ARG A 328 0.78 8.17 -28.37
C ARG A 328 -0.19 7.22 -27.68
N ALA A 329 -0.14 7.16 -26.35
CA ALA A 329 -1.05 6.34 -25.56
C ALA A 329 -2.50 6.85 -25.63
N GLN A 330 -2.69 8.17 -25.58
CA GLN A 330 -4.00 8.80 -25.78
C GLN A 330 -4.54 8.52 -27.18
N ALA A 331 -3.71 8.63 -28.23
CA ALA A 331 -4.13 8.30 -29.59
C ALA A 331 -4.56 6.83 -29.75
N GLU A 332 -3.89 5.88 -29.07
CA GLU A 332 -4.31 4.47 -29.05
C GLU A 332 -5.67 4.28 -28.38
N ILE A 333 -5.90 4.96 -27.26
CA ILE A 333 -7.19 4.93 -26.54
C ILE A 333 -8.30 5.57 -27.38
N ASP A 334 -8.04 6.73 -27.97
CA ASP A 334 -9.00 7.47 -28.80
C ASP A 334 -9.38 6.68 -30.06
N ALA A 335 -8.44 5.93 -30.63
CA ALA A 335 -8.72 5.05 -31.77
C ALA A 335 -9.67 3.89 -31.40
N LEU A 336 -9.63 3.42 -30.15
CA LEU A 336 -10.49 2.34 -29.67
C LEU A 336 -11.88 2.85 -29.21
N LEU A 337 -11.91 3.96 -28.47
CA LEU A 337 -13.11 4.45 -27.78
C LEU A 337 -13.79 5.64 -28.46
N GLY A 338 -13.16 6.22 -29.49
CA GLY A 338 -13.61 7.43 -30.17
C GLY A 338 -13.04 8.70 -29.53
N ALA A 339 -12.52 9.59 -30.37
CA ALA A 339 -11.90 10.86 -29.95
C ALA A 339 -12.91 11.96 -29.59
N GLU A 340 -14.16 11.86 -30.06
CA GLU A 340 -15.15 12.91 -29.85
C GLU A 340 -15.93 12.71 -28.56
N LYS A 341 -16.12 13.78 -27.77
CA LYS A 341 -16.90 13.74 -26.53
C LYS A 341 -18.33 13.20 -26.73
N ALA A 342 -18.91 13.43 -27.91
CA ALA A 342 -20.24 12.94 -28.27
C ALA A 342 -20.27 11.42 -28.53
N SER A 343 -19.13 10.79 -28.84
CA SER A 343 -19.00 9.34 -29.04
C SER A 343 -18.50 8.57 -27.81
N LEU A 344 -18.13 9.27 -26.72
CA LEU A 344 -17.61 8.63 -25.50
C LEU A 344 -18.73 7.97 -24.70
N GLU A 345 -18.97 6.68 -24.91
CA GLU A 345 -19.96 5.90 -24.15
C GLU A 345 -19.43 5.32 -22.83
N ARG A 346 -18.11 5.13 -22.72
CA ARG A 346 -17.45 4.50 -21.56
C ARG A 346 -15.99 4.92 -21.42
N SER A 347 -15.43 4.68 -20.23
CA SER A 347 -13.99 4.75 -19.97
C SER A 347 -13.30 3.39 -20.25
N PRO A 348 -11.95 3.35 -20.38
CA PRO A 348 -11.20 2.11 -20.59
C PRO A 348 -11.47 1.04 -19.52
N ARG A 349 -11.51 -0.22 -19.92
CA ARG A 349 -11.80 -1.39 -19.07
C ARG A 349 -10.71 -2.44 -19.19
N TRP A 350 -10.69 -3.42 -18.30
CA TRP A 350 -9.76 -4.55 -18.42
C TRP A 350 -9.97 -5.35 -19.70
N GLU A 351 -11.20 -5.42 -20.19
CA GLU A 351 -11.56 -6.10 -21.45
C GLU A 351 -10.83 -5.51 -22.67
N ASP A 352 -10.38 -4.25 -22.58
CA ASP A 352 -9.65 -3.56 -23.64
C ASP A 352 -8.16 -3.94 -23.69
N TYR A 353 -7.64 -4.73 -22.74
CA TYR A 353 -6.20 -5.03 -22.60
C TYR A 353 -5.54 -5.50 -23.90
N ALA A 354 -6.19 -6.40 -24.62
CA ALA A 354 -5.66 -6.94 -25.88
C ALA A 354 -5.61 -5.91 -27.02
N GLN A 355 -6.41 -4.84 -26.93
CA GLN A 355 -6.54 -3.78 -27.94
C GLN A 355 -5.75 -2.53 -27.59
N LEU A 356 -5.16 -2.46 -26.38
CA LEU A 356 -4.34 -1.35 -25.90
C LEU A 356 -2.88 -1.82 -25.61
N PRO A 357 -2.17 -2.36 -26.61
CA PRO A 357 -0.84 -2.93 -26.42
C PRO A 357 0.20 -1.90 -25.96
N TYR A 358 0.10 -0.63 -26.36
CA TYR A 358 1.04 0.41 -25.91
C TYR A 358 0.84 0.74 -24.43
N ILE A 359 -0.40 0.71 -23.92
CA ILE A 359 -0.66 0.84 -22.48
C ILE A 359 -0.05 -0.32 -21.69
N ALA A 360 -0.17 -1.56 -22.20
CA ALA A 360 0.47 -2.72 -21.58
C ALA A 360 2.00 -2.57 -21.52
N GLN A 361 2.61 -1.97 -22.53
CA GLN A 361 4.04 -1.65 -22.56
C GLN A 361 4.41 -0.56 -21.54
N ILE A 362 3.58 0.48 -21.38
CA ILE A 362 3.77 1.54 -20.37
C ILE A 362 3.77 0.96 -18.95
N VAL A 363 2.88 0.02 -18.64
CA VAL A 363 2.86 -0.66 -17.33
C VAL A 363 4.20 -1.33 -17.06
N LYS A 364 4.71 -2.10 -18.03
CA LYS A 364 5.99 -2.81 -17.91
C LYS A 364 7.17 -1.86 -17.80
N GLU A 365 7.22 -0.82 -18.64
CA GLU A 365 8.29 0.17 -18.60
C GLU A 365 8.29 0.95 -17.29
N THR A 366 7.13 1.24 -16.70
CA THR A 366 7.05 1.85 -15.37
C THR A 366 7.63 0.94 -14.30
N MET A 367 7.28 -0.35 -14.31
CA MET A 367 7.83 -1.36 -13.39
C MET A 367 9.33 -1.56 -13.56
N ARG A 368 9.85 -1.42 -14.78
CA ARG A 368 11.27 -1.50 -15.09
C ARG A 368 12.02 -0.26 -14.63
N TRP A 369 11.55 0.91 -15.04
CA TRP A 369 12.17 2.22 -14.85
C TRP A 369 12.31 2.56 -13.37
N ARG A 370 11.27 2.31 -12.56
CA ARG A 370 11.26 2.64 -11.13
C ARG A 370 10.71 1.48 -10.30
N PRO A 371 11.52 0.43 -10.09
CA PRO A 371 11.09 -0.72 -9.30
C PRO A 371 10.95 -0.31 -7.83
N VAL A 372 9.77 -0.58 -7.24
CA VAL A 372 9.51 -0.25 -5.82
C VAL A 372 10.46 -0.97 -4.86
N THR A 373 10.90 -2.18 -5.22
CA THR A 373 11.84 -2.98 -4.41
C THR A 373 13.13 -3.27 -5.20
N PRO A 374 14.09 -2.32 -5.26
CA PRO A 374 15.27 -2.45 -6.12
C PRO A 374 16.22 -3.61 -5.75
N LEU A 375 16.15 -4.12 -4.52
CA LEU A 375 16.87 -5.33 -4.07
C LEU A 375 15.95 -6.54 -3.80
N ALA A 376 14.67 -6.43 -4.19
CA ALA A 376 13.60 -7.32 -3.73
C ALA A 376 13.64 -7.53 -2.20
N PHE A 377 12.97 -8.57 -1.71
CA PHE A 377 13.15 -9.02 -0.32
C PHE A 377 14.20 -10.12 -0.23
N PRO A 378 15.16 -10.05 0.70
CA PRO A 378 16.22 -11.05 0.84
C PRO A 378 15.70 -12.48 0.94
N HIS A 379 16.31 -13.39 0.20
CA HIS A 379 16.13 -14.83 0.33
C HIS A 379 17.23 -15.40 1.23
N ALA A 380 17.06 -16.65 1.66
CA ALA A 380 18.14 -17.43 2.26
C ALA A 380 18.11 -18.87 1.75
N THR A 381 19.28 -19.48 1.67
CA THR A 381 19.43 -20.91 1.35
C THR A 381 19.14 -21.76 2.58
N ASN A 382 18.36 -22.84 2.45
CA ASN A 382 18.13 -23.80 3.53
C ASN A 382 18.99 -25.08 3.44
N ALA A 383 19.79 -25.21 2.39
CA ALA A 383 20.75 -26.29 2.14
C ALA A 383 21.97 -25.72 1.40
N ASP A 384 23.08 -26.46 1.42
CA ASP A 384 24.25 -26.14 0.59
C ASP A 384 23.92 -26.40 -0.89
N ASP A 385 24.51 -25.62 -1.79
CA ASP A 385 24.35 -25.76 -3.24
C ASP A 385 25.66 -25.45 -3.98
N ILE A 386 25.75 -25.88 -5.24
CA ILE A 386 26.83 -25.53 -6.16
C ILE A 386 26.23 -24.85 -7.39
N VAL A 387 26.71 -23.66 -7.72
CA VAL A 387 26.27 -22.85 -8.87
C VAL A 387 27.50 -22.32 -9.60
N ASP A 388 27.65 -22.63 -10.88
CA ASP A 388 28.81 -22.24 -11.71
C ASP A 388 30.17 -22.48 -11.04
N ALA A 389 30.34 -23.66 -10.44
CA ALA A 389 31.51 -24.08 -9.65
C ALA A 389 31.74 -23.33 -8.32
N TYR A 390 30.86 -22.39 -7.94
CA TYR A 390 30.86 -21.77 -6.63
C TYR A 390 30.03 -22.58 -5.63
N THR A 391 30.53 -22.73 -4.42
CA THR A 391 29.78 -23.27 -3.29
C THR A 391 28.93 -22.17 -2.67
N ILE A 392 27.63 -22.40 -2.50
CA ILE A 392 26.70 -21.53 -1.79
C ILE A 392 26.26 -22.26 -0.52
N PRO A 393 26.85 -21.95 0.66
CA PRO A 393 26.52 -22.65 1.90
C PRO A 393 25.10 -22.35 2.39
N LYS A 394 24.50 -23.29 3.12
CA LYS A 394 23.26 -23.12 3.87
C LYS A 394 23.32 -21.87 4.75
N GLY A 395 22.19 -21.18 4.88
CA GLY A 395 22.07 -19.93 5.61
C GLY A 395 22.63 -18.71 4.89
N THR A 396 23.15 -18.85 3.67
CA THR A 396 23.58 -17.70 2.86
C THR A 396 22.38 -16.83 2.50
N THR A 397 22.47 -15.53 2.79
CA THR A 397 21.51 -14.53 2.34
C THR A 397 21.66 -14.32 0.84
N VAL A 398 20.57 -14.35 0.09
CA VAL A 398 20.56 -14.16 -1.36
C VAL A 398 19.76 -12.91 -1.69
N LEU A 399 20.42 -11.92 -2.29
CA LEU A 399 19.86 -10.63 -2.68
C LEU A 399 19.66 -10.60 -4.18
N LEU A 400 18.45 -10.23 -4.61
CA LEU A 400 18.11 -10.08 -6.01
C LEU A 400 18.25 -8.61 -6.40
N ASN A 401 19.29 -8.26 -7.15
CA ASN A 401 19.50 -6.88 -7.58
C ASN A 401 18.57 -6.53 -8.76
N VAL A 402 17.29 -6.30 -8.47
CA VAL A 402 16.26 -5.94 -9.44
C VAL A 402 16.64 -4.68 -10.20
N TRP A 403 17.19 -3.68 -9.51
CA TRP A 403 17.67 -2.46 -10.16
C TRP A 403 18.71 -2.76 -11.24
N GLY A 404 19.75 -3.54 -10.89
CA GLY A 404 20.76 -3.95 -11.84
C GLY A 404 20.18 -4.78 -12.99
N LEU A 405 19.28 -5.72 -12.70
CA LEU A 405 18.59 -6.50 -13.75
C LEU A 405 17.75 -5.65 -14.70
N HIS A 406 17.29 -4.48 -14.26
CA HIS A 406 16.46 -3.56 -15.05
C HIS A 406 17.26 -2.46 -15.76
N HIS A 407 18.47 -2.15 -15.28
CA HIS A 407 19.24 -0.98 -15.73
C HIS A 407 20.67 -1.31 -16.17
N ASP A 408 21.12 -2.56 -16.08
CA ASP A 408 22.45 -2.94 -16.54
C ASP A 408 22.43 -3.28 -18.04
N GLN A 409 23.22 -2.53 -18.81
CA GLN A 409 23.32 -2.65 -20.28
C GLN A 409 24.09 -3.90 -20.75
N THR A 410 24.59 -4.71 -19.81
CA THR A 410 25.38 -5.90 -20.12
C THR A 410 24.55 -7.03 -20.75
N TYR A 411 23.22 -6.96 -20.70
CA TYR A 411 22.32 -8.04 -21.13
C TYR A 411 21.55 -7.81 -22.44
N THR A 412 21.69 -6.67 -23.12
CA THR A 412 21.00 -6.48 -24.40
C THR A 412 21.77 -5.64 -25.40
N SER A 413 21.62 -6.00 -26.68
CA SER A 413 21.90 -5.19 -27.88
C SER A 413 20.95 -3.98 -28.00
N GLU A 414 20.49 -3.41 -26.88
CA GLU A 414 19.49 -2.34 -26.86
C GLU A 414 20.15 -0.98 -27.14
N PRO A 415 19.66 -0.24 -28.15
CA PRO A 415 20.21 1.07 -28.51
C PRO A 415 19.80 2.19 -27.53
N LEU A 416 18.88 1.90 -26.60
CA LEU A 416 18.28 2.89 -25.70
C LEU A 416 18.98 2.93 -24.34
N SER A 417 19.05 4.12 -23.75
CA SER A 417 19.50 4.29 -22.38
C SER A 417 18.63 3.46 -21.41
N PRO A 418 19.22 2.78 -20.41
CA PRO A 418 18.47 2.08 -19.37
C PRO A 418 17.72 3.07 -18.46
N PHE A 419 18.11 4.33 -18.43
CA PHE A 419 17.52 5.34 -17.54
C PHE A 419 16.39 6.14 -18.19
N ASP A 420 16.30 6.11 -19.51
CA ASP A 420 15.20 6.73 -20.25
C ASP A 420 13.96 5.84 -20.17
N PHE A 421 12.80 6.48 -20.14
CA PHE A 421 11.51 5.82 -20.15
C PHE A 421 11.05 5.64 -21.60
N ASP A 422 11.07 4.41 -22.09
CA ASP A 422 10.61 4.08 -23.44
C ASP A 422 9.80 2.77 -23.44
N PRO A 423 8.46 2.82 -23.62
CA PRO A 423 7.62 1.63 -23.70
C PRO A 423 7.97 0.69 -24.87
N ASP A 424 8.55 1.17 -25.97
CA ASP A 424 8.86 0.32 -27.14
C ASP A 424 9.93 -0.75 -26.81
N ARG A 425 10.61 -0.64 -25.66
CA ARG A 425 11.43 -1.73 -25.08
C ARG A 425 10.64 -3.04 -24.91
N TYR A 426 9.33 -2.93 -24.75
CA TYR A 426 8.40 -4.04 -24.61
C TYR A 426 7.54 -4.27 -25.86
N ALA A 427 7.94 -3.74 -27.01
CA ALA A 427 7.26 -4.01 -28.29
C ALA A 427 7.14 -5.53 -28.53
N GLY A 428 5.93 -5.99 -28.85
CA GLY A 428 5.62 -7.42 -29.01
C GLY A 428 5.61 -8.25 -27.71
N ARG A 429 5.87 -7.65 -26.55
CA ARG A 429 5.85 -8.30 -25.23
C ARG A 429 4.70 -7.78 -24.36
N THR A 430 3.47 -7.93 -24.85
CA THR A 430 2.28 -7.31 -24.27
C THR A 430 1.48 -8.22 -23.34
N ALA A 431 1.86 -9.49 -23.16
CA ALA A 431 1.17 -10.38 -22.22
C ALA A 431 1.33 -9.89 -20.75
N PRO A 432 0.38 -10.21 -19.85
CA PRO A 432 0.53 -9.89 -18.44
C PRO A 432 1.80 -10.50 -17.83
N ALA A 433 2.40 -9.82 -16.84
CA ALA A 433 3.63 -10.28 -16.17
C ALA A 433 3.62 -11.74 -15.65
N PRO A 434 2.50 -12.32 -15.18
CA PRO A 434 2.42 -13.74 -14.82
C PRO A 434 2.84 -14.69 -15.95
N THR A 435 2.49 -14.38 -17.20
CA THR A 435 2.84 -15.20 -18.37
C THR A 435 4.35 -15.28 -18.55
N PHE A 436 5.03 -14.13 -18.48
CA PHE A 436 6.49 -14.06 -18.58
C PHE A 436 7.20 -14.63 -17.35
N ALA A 437 6.61 -14.50 -16.15
CA ALA A 437 7.13 -15.10 -14.92
C ALA A 437 7.16 -16.63 -14.99
N ALA A 438 6.14 -17.23 -15.62
CA ALA A 438 6.01 -18.66 -15.76
C ALA A 438 6.85 -19.25 -16.91
N SER A 439 7.43 -18.40 -17.77
CA SER A 439 8.21 -18.85 -18.93
C SER A 439 9.38 -19.74 -18.53
N LYS A 440 9.66 -20.76 -19.36
CA LYS A 440 10.84 -21.62 -19.20
C LYS A 440 12.13 -20.91 -19.61
N ASP A 441 12.02 -20.01 -20.58
CA ASP A 441 13.12 -19.22 -21.10
C ASP A 441 13.28 -17.94 -20.27
N TYR A 442 14.43 -17.80 -19.61
CA TYR A 442 14.73 -16.64 -18.76
C TYR A 442 14.89 -15.35 -19.58
N GLU A 443 15.20 -15.42 -20.87
CA GLU A 443 15.39 -14.25 -21.72
C GLU A 443 14.07 -13.55 -22.03
N THR A 444 12.99 -14.34 -22.08
CA THR A 444 11.62 -13.84 -22.29
C THR A 444 11.01 -13.19 -21.07
N ARG A 445 11.66 -13.27 -19.90
CA ARG A 445 11.20 -12.56 -18.70
C ARG A 445 11.08 -11.06 -19.04
N ASP A 446 10.03 -10.42 -18.58
CA ASP A 446 9.78 -9.00 -18.84
C ASP A 446 10.50 -8.11 -17.82
N HIS A 447 10.21 -8.31 -16.55
CA HIS A 447 10.83 -7.59 -15.43
C HIS A 447 10.80 -8.45 -14.15
N TYR A 448 11.55 -8.02 -13.12
CA TYR A 448 11.65 -8.70 -11.83
C TYR A 448 10.99 -7.93 -10.68
N GLY A 449 10.18 -6.91 -11.00
CA GLY A 449 9.47 -6.09 -10.00
C GLY A 449 8.53 -6.87 -9.07
N TYR A 450 8.06 -8.05 -9.48
CA TYR A 450 7.26 -8.95 -8.64
C TYR A 450 8.10 -10.01 -7.89
N GLY A 451 9.42 -10.00 -8.05
CA GLY A 451 10.34 -11.03 -7.53
C GLY A 451 10.44 -12.26 -8.44
N ALA A 452 10.86 -13.38 -7.84
CA ALA A 452 11.08 -14.67 -8.51
C ALA A 452 10.87 -15.86 -7.56
N GLY A 453 10.80 -17.07 -8.14
CA GLY A 453 10.69 -18.32 -7.40
C GLY A 453 9.38 -18.49 -6.64
N ARG A 454 9.40 -19.35 -5.60
CA ARG A 454 8.20 -19.63 -4.78
C ARG A 454 7.71 -18.40 -4.00
N ARG A 455 8.56 -17.39 -3.83
CA ARG A 455 8.26 -16.13 -3.15
C ARG A 455 7.81 -15.01 -4.11
N LEU A 456 7.61 -15.30 -5.40
CA LEU A 456 7.00 -14.38 -6.36
C LEU A 456 5.72 -13.76 -5.78
N CYS A 457 5.47 -12.47 -6.06
CA CYS A 457 4.30 -11.75 -5.55
C CYS A 457 3.00 -12.57 -5.72
N PRO A 458 2.22 -12.82 -4.64
CA PRO A 458 0.95 -13.55 -4.77
C PRO A 458 -0.14 -12.72 -5.46
N GLY A 459 -0.06 -11.40 -5.34
CA GLY A 459 -1.04 -10.47 -5.90
C GLY A 459 -0.75 -10.05 -7.35
N ILE A 460 0.15 -10.75 -8.06
CA ILE A 460 0.60 -10.36 -9.40
C ILE A 460 -0.56 -10.20 -10.40
N HIS A 461 -1.58 -11.07 -10.36
CA HIS A 461 -2.73 -10.96 -11.26
C HIS A 461 -3.62 -9.75 -10.96
N LEU A 462 -3.81 -9.43 -9.67
CA LEU A 462 -4.57 -8.25 -9.25
C LEU A 462 -3.79 -6.96 -9.56
N ALA A 463 -2.49 -6.94 -9.29
CA ALA A 463 -1.64 -5.78 -9.53
C ALA A 463 -1.60 -5.38 -11.01
N GLU A 464 -1.43 -6.35 -11.93
CA GLU A 464 -1.46 -6.06 -13.38
C GLU A 464 -2.78 -5.38 -13.82
N ARG A 465 -3.91 -5.82 -13.25
CA ARG A 465 -5.23 -5.22 -13.50
C ARG A 465 -5.33 -3.81 -12.92
N ASN A 466 -4.91 -3.63 -11.67
CA ASN A 466 -4.89 -2.33 -11.00
C ASN A 466 -4.07 -1.30 -11.79
N LEU A 467 -2.86 -1.69 -12.20
CA LEU A 467 -1.94 -0.81 -12.91
C LEU A 467 -2.46 -0.50 -14.32
N PHE A 468 -2.87 -1.51 -15.08
CA PHE A 468 -3.39 -1.29 -16.43
C PHE A 468 -4.63 -0.40 -16.43
N VAL A 469 -5.66 -0.75 -15.64
CA VAL A 469 -6.92 0.00 -15.60
C VAL A 469 -6.68 1.41 -15.05
N GLY A 470 -5.88 1.55 -14.01
CA GLY A 470 -5.53 2.85 -13.43
C GLY A 470 -4.81 3.75 -14.44
N MET A 471 -3.77 3.26 -15.11
CA MET A 471 -3.01 4.03 -16.10
C MET A 471 -3.84 4.37 -17.34
N ALA A 472 -4.58 3.40 -17.89
CA ALA A 472 -5.43 3.62 -19.06
C ALA A 472 -6.48 4.70 -18.80
N LYS A 473 -7.17 4.63 -17.66
CA LYS A 473 -8.19 5.61 -17.28
C LYS A 473 -7.60 7.00 -17.02
N LEU A 474 -6.40 7.08 -16.40
CA LEU A 474 -5.72 8.36 -16.19
C LEU A 474 -5.33 9.03 -17.52
N LEU A 475 -4.80 8.26 -18.47
CA LEU A 475 -4.44 8.77 -19.82
C LEU A 475 -5.67 9.20 -20.60
N TRP A 476 -6.77 8.45 -20.49
CA TRP A 476 -8.04 8.77 -21.12
C TRP A 476 -8.67 10.06 -20.56
N ALA A 477 -8.60 10.29 -19.25
CA ALA A 477 -9.32 11.39 -18.60
C ALA A 477 -8.51 12.69 -18.49
N PHE A 478 -7.18 12.63 -18.49
CA PHE A 478 -6.34 13.78 -18.16
C PHE A 478 -5.19 13.98 -19.12
N GLU A 479 -4.80 15.24 -19.31
CA GLU A 479 -3.49 15.63 -19.80
C GLU A 479 -2.58 15.96 -18.61
N LEU A 480 -1.53 15.17 -18.42
CA LEU A 480 -0.58 15.35 -17.32
C LEU A 480 0.57 16.25 -17.78
N SER A 481 0.80 17.35 -17.05
CA SER A 481 1.85 18.32 -17.35
C SER A 481 2.43 18.95 -16.07
N GLU A 482 3.60 19.58 -16.20
CA GLU A 482 4.18 20.37 -15.12
C GLU A 482 3.34 21.64 -14.88
N LYS A 483 3.24 22.06 -13.63
CA LYS A 483 2.61 23.34 -13.32
C LYS A 483 3.48 24.46 -13.89
N ALA A 484 2.88 25.35 -14.68
CA ALA A 484 3.59 26.50 -15.25
C ALA A 484 4.33 27.31 -14.16
N GLY A 485 5.63 27.52 -14.36
CA GLY A 485 6.50 28.24 -13.43
C GLY A 485 6.93 27.46 -12.19
N ALA A 486 6.62 26.17 -12.08
CA ALA A 486 7.19 25.29 -11.06
C ALA A 486 8.54 24.71 -11.52
N ASP A 487 9.34 24.25 -10.55
CA ASP A 487 10.54 23.47 -10.84
C ASP A 487 10.18 22.17 -11.56
N ALA A 488 11.08 21.74 -12.44
CA ALA A 488 10.92 20.47 -13.15
C ALA A 488 10.79 19.31 -12.16
N VAL A 489 9.94 18.33 -12.50
CA VAL A 489 9.73 17.16 -11.66
C VAL A 489 11.03 16.38 -11.51
N ASP A 490 11.51 16.24 -10.27
CA ASP A 490 12.75 15.52 -9.97
C ASP A 490 12.61 14.02 -10.24
N ILE A 491 13.00 13.56 -11.43
CA ILE A 491 12.97 12.16 -11.82
C ILE A 491 14.27 11.40 -11.45
N ASP A 492 15.25 12.05 -10.82
CA ASP A 492 16.49 11.37 -10.45
C ASP A 492 16.19 10.27 -9.41
N PRO A 493 16.70 9.05 -9.62
CA PRO A 493 16.33 7.91 -8.77
C PRO A 493 16.99 7.98 -7.36
N GLN A 494 17.94 8.89 -7.13
CA GLN A 494 18.56 9.13 -5.82
C GLN A 494 17.90 10.30 -5.08
N THR A 495 17.59 11.40 -5.76
CA THR A 495 17.02 12.60 -5.09
C THR A 495 15.50 12.61 -5.08
N GLY A 496 14.86 12.12 -6.15
CA GLY A 496 13.40 12.16 -6.35
C GLY A 496 12.61 11.05 -5.62
N TYR A 497 13.28 10.07 -5.04
CA TYR A 497 12.65 8.88 -4.44
C TYR A 497 13.01 8.70 -2.96
N SER A 498 12.11 8.07 -2.19
CA SER A 498 12.30 7.75 -0.78
C SER A 498 13.48 6.80 -0.56
N GLU A 499 14.09 6.93 0.60
CA GLU A 499 15.06 5.96 1.14
C GLU A 499 14.30 4.81 1.84
N GLY A 500 15.01 3.76 2.28
CA GLY A 500 14.42 2.55 2.83
C GLY A 500 14.24 1.39 1.84
N PHE A 501 13.49 0.36 2.24
CA PHE A 501 13.35 -0.86 1.43
C PHE A 501 12.27 -0.75 0.34
N LEU A 502 11.35 0.23 0.46
CA LEU A 502 10.41 0.62 -0.59
C LEU A 502 10.79 1.99 -1.14
N HIS A 503 10.92 2.07 -2.46
CA HIS A 503 11.18 3.30 -3.19
C HIS A 503 9.86 3.85 -3.75
N CYS A 504 9.43 4.98 -3.20
CA CYS A 504 8.28 5.75 -3.65
C CYS A 504 8.71 7.16 -4.05
N LYS A 505 7.92 7.84 -4.86
CA LYS A 505 8.15 9.26 -5.17
C LYS A 505 8.09 10.10 -3.89
N LYS A 506 9.15 10.87 -3.63
CA LYS A 506 9.10 11.92 -2.60
C LYS A 506 8.07 12.97 -3.02
N ALA A 507 7.25 13.41 -2.06
CA ALA A 507 6.43 14.60 -2.26
C ALA A 507 7.35 15.77 -2.64
N HIS A 508 6.90 16.64 -3.56
CA HIS A 508 7.60 17.90 -3.80
C HIS A 508 7.76 18.61 -2.46
N LYS A 509 8.99 19.08 -2.15
CA LYS A 509 9.26 19.85 -0.93
C LYS A 509 8.33 21.07 -0.90
N ARG A 510 7.20 20.96 -0.22
CA ARG A 510 6.60 22.12 0.44
C ARG A 510 7.63 22.55 1.50
N GLN A 511 7.84 23.85 1.66
CA GLN A 511 8.64 24.40 2.76
C GLN A 511 8.28 23.64 4.05
N LYS A 512 9.31 23.16 4.76
CA LYS A 512 9.19 22.39 6.00
C LYS A 512 8.14 23.03 6.92
N HIS A 513 6.96 22.44 7.00
CA HIS A 513 6.28 22.32 8.28
C HIS A 513 6.59 20.91 8.79
N THR A 514 7.09 20.90 10.03
CA THR A 514 7.41 19.75 10.86
C THR A 514 6.25 18.75 10.95
N SER A 515 6.57 17.50 11.30
CA SER A 515 5.73 16.30 11.34
C SER A 515 4.21 16.51 11.48
N GLN A 516 3.46 16.20 10.42
CA GLN A 516 1.99 16.21 10.36
C GLN A 516 1.28 15.15 11.25
N LEU A 517 2.02 14.35 12.02
CA LEU A 517 1.45 13.36 12.93
C LEU A 517 1.44 13.81 14.41
N ASP A 518 2.31 14.75 14.79
CA ASP A 518 2.31 15.30 16.15
C ASP A 518 1.29 16.45 16.28
N GLU A 519 1.03 17.22 15.22
CA GLU A 519 -0.01 18.28 15.20
C GLU A 519 -1.45 17.74 15.16
N TYR A 520 -1.68 16.51 14.68
CA TYR A 520 -3.03 15.98 14.48
C TYR A 520 -3.74 15.62 15.80
N PHE A 521 -2.98 15.33 16.86
CA PHE A 521 -3.54 15.01 18.18
C PHE A 521 -3.61 16.21 19.14
N ASP A 522 -2.83 17.26 18.92
CA ASP A 522 -2.85 18.47 19.76
C ASP A 522 -3.80 19.58 19.24
N ASN A 523 -4.17 19.59 17.96
CA ASN A 523 -5.02 20.64 17.36
C ASN A 523 -6.54 20.34 17.33
N LEU A 524 -7.02 19.40 18.14
CA LEU A 524 -8.47 19.19 18.31
C LEU A 524 -9.15 20.29 19.16
N TYR A 525 -8.41 21.34 19.57
CA TYR A 525 -8.94 22.55 20.20
C TYR A 525 -8.07 23.79 19.90
N ASP A 526 -7.89 24.19 18.65
CA ASP A 526 -7.67 25.62 18.32
C ASP A 526 -7.87 25.91 16.82
N ASP A 527 -9.12 26.06 16.38
CA ASP A 527 -9.43 26.46 15.00
C ASP A 527 -9.20 27.96 14.80
N GLY A 528 -7.98 28.30 14.36
CA GLY A 528 -7.53 29.62 13.92
C GLY A 528 -8.14 30.09 12.59
N LEU A 529 -9.46 30.01 12.43
CA LEU A 529 -10.21 30.65 11.34
C LEU A 529 -10.59 32.10 11.67
N THR A 530 -9.62 32.91 12.11
CA THR A 530 -9.79 34.37 12.27
C THR A 530 -8.49 35.15 12.01
N SER A 531 -7.99 35.22 10.77
CA SER A 531 -6.86 36.15 10.53
C SER A 531 -6.70 36.79 9.15
N SER A 532 -7.66 36.69 8.23
CA SER A 532 -7.61 37.53 7.00
C SER A 532 -8.92 38.14 6.51
N ALA A 533 -10.01 38.00 7.29
CA ALA A 533 -11.18 38.83 7.10
C ALA A 533 -10.87 40.23 7.67
N SER A 534 -11.02 41.29 6.87
CA SER A 534 -11.09 42.64 7.45
C SER A 534 -12.18 42.66 8.54
N PRO A 535 -12.09 43.54 9.55
CA PRO A 535 -13.11 43.64 10.60
C PRO A 535 -14.55 43.74 10.07
N ASP A 536 -14.73 44.25 8.84
CA ASP A 536 -16.03 44.35 8.16
C ASP A 536 -16.53 43.00 7.60
N MET A 537 -15.63 42.12 7.13
CA MET A 537 -15.99 40.78 6.63
C MET A 537 -16.54 39.89 7.75
N TYR A 538 -16.00 40.02 8.96
CA TYR A 538 -16.49 39.25 10.11
C TYR A 538 -17.91 39.67 10.52
N LYS A 539 -18.23 40.97 10.41
CA LYS A 539 -19.61 41.47 10.60
C LYS A 539 -20.56 41.03 9.48
N LEU A 540 -20.08 41.00 8.24
CA LEU A 540 -20.87 40.52 7.09
C LEU A 540 -21.17 39.01 7.18
N MET A 541 -20.27 38.20 7.73
CA MET A 541 -20.50 36.75 7.93
C MET A 541 -21.51 36.44 9.06
N GLN A 542 -21.83 37.40 9.93
CA GLN A 542 -22.90 37.24 10.93
C GLN A 542 -24.30 37.44 10.34
N ASP A 543 -24.42 38.01 9.15
CA ASP A 543 -25.67 38.13 8.41
C ASP A 543 -25.52 37.45 7.03
N PRO A 544 -25.78 36.14 6.95
CA PRO A 544 -25.61 35.36 5.73
C PRO A 544 -26.39 35.92 4.54
N HIS A 545 -27.55 36.53 4.79
CA HIS A 545 -28.36 37.15 3.76
C HIS A 545 -27.64 38.36 3.17
N ARG A 546 -27.11 39.24 4.03
CA ARG A 546 -26.37 40.44 3.60
C ARG A 546 -25.06 40.09 2.90
N TRP A 547 -24.38 39.03 3.33
CA TRP A 547 -23.20 38.52 2.64
C TRP A 547 -23.51 38.06 1.21
N TRP A 548 -24.61 37.32 1.03
CA TRP A 548 -25.03 36.88 -0.31
C TRP A 548 -25.43 38.05 -1.20
N VAL A 549 -26.10 39.09 -0.68
CA VAL A 549 -26.50 40.26 -1.46
C VAL A 549 -25.30 41.14 -1.82
N ASP A 550 -24.43 41.47 -0.87
CA ASP A 550 -23.37 42.47 -1.10
C ASP A 550 -22.13 41.88 -1.79
N VAL A 551 -21.79 40.61 -1.51
CA VAL A 551 -20.57 39.92 -1.98
C VAL A 551 -20.91 38.76 -2.91
N GLY A 552 -21.85 37.91 -2.51
CA GLY A 552 -22.24 36.71 -3.26
C GLY A 552 -22.79 37.01 -4.65
N GLN A 553 -23.65 38.02 -4.79
CA GLN A 553 -24.27 38.43 -6.06
C GLN A 553 -23.23 38.84 -7.11
N LYS A 554 -22.17 39.53 -6.69
CA LYS A 554 -21.11 40.00 -7.59
C LYS A 554 -20.09 38.92 -7.91
N ARG A 555 -19.74 38.09 -6.93
CA ARG A 555 -18.62 37.14 -7.04
C ARG A 555 -19.04 35.77 -7.56
N TYR A 556 -20.27 35.34 -7.26
CA TYR A 556 -20.80 34.02 -7.60
C TYR A 556 -22.24 34.13 -8.11
N PRO A 557 -22.51 34.79 -9.25
CA PRO A 557 -23.87 35.16 -9.66
C PRO A 557 -24.81 33.97 -9.86
N VAL A 558 -24.30 32.83 -10.34
CA VAL A 558 -25.08 31.59 -10.49
C VAL A 558 -25.42 30.98 -9.13
N VAL A 559 -24.43 30.90 -8.24
CA VAL A 559 -24.61 30.33 -6.89
C VAL A 559 -25.46 31.25 -6.01
N TYR A 560 -25.33 32.56 -6.15
CA TYR A 560 -26.19 33.55 -5.52
C TYR A 560 -27.65 33.35 -5.94
N LYS A 561 -27.91 33.16 -7.24
CA LYS A 561 -29.26 32.92 -7.74
C LYS A 561 -29.83 31.63 -7.18
N MET A 562 -29.05 30.54 -7.18
CA MET A 562 -29.46 29.27 -6.57
C MET A 562 -29.65 29.40 -5.04
N ALA A 563 -28.78 30.11 -4.34
CA ALA A 563 -28.87 30.33 -2.91
C ALA A 563 -30.12 31.16 -2.57
N MET A 564 -30.40 32.24 -3.30
CA MET A 564 -31.62 33.03 -3.11
C MET A 564 -32.86 32.24 -3.48
N ASP A 565 -32.86 31.47 -4.56
CA ASP A 565 -33.96 30.60 -4.97
C ASP A 565 -34.22 29.49 -3.94
N HIS A 566 -33.18 28.92 -3.31
CA HIS A 566 -33.29 27.86 -2.29
C HIS A 566 -33.58 28.39 -0.88
N HIS A 567 -32.99 29.51 -0.47
CA HIS A 567 -33.29 30.17 0.81
C HIS A 567 -34.67 30.84 0.82
N SER A 568 -35.29 31.02 -0.35
CA SER A 568 -36.69 31.44 -0.49
C SER A 568 -37.67 30.29 -0.69
N VAL A 569 -37.21 29.02 -0.66
CA VAL A 569 -38.11 27.86 -0.59
C VAL A 569 -38.68 27.76 0.82
N PRO A 570 -40.00 27.90 1.02
CA PRO A 570 -40.61 27.70 2.33
C PRO A 570 -40.38 26.25 2.78
N ALA A 571 -39.99 26.05 4.04
CA ALA A 571 -39.82 24.74 4.68
C ALA A 571 -41.18 24.03 4.92
N THR A 572 -41.93 23.78 3.85
CA THR A 572 -43.28 23.19 3.87
C THR A 572 -43.32 21.79 3.25
N SER A 573 -42.18 21.24 2.84
CA SER A 573 -42.09 19.98 2.07
C SER A 573 -41.50 18.78 2.83
N CYS A 574 -41.25 18.89 4.14
CA CYS A 574 -40.82 17.74 4.96
C CYS A 574 -41.98 17.26 5.87
N ASP A 575 -42.20 15.94 5.94
CA ASP A 575 -43.37 15.35 6.60
C ASP A 575 -43.55 15.74 8.08
N CYS A 576 -42.44 15.94 8.81
CA CYS A 576 -42.50 16.40 10.20
C CYS A 576 -43.02 17.84 10.35
N GLU A 577 -42.88 18.68 9.32
CA GLU A 577 -43.35 20.07 9.31
C GLU A 577 -44.86 20.18 9.09
N GLN A 578 -45.46 19.21 8.37
CA GLN A 578 -46.91 19.15 8.19
C GLN A 578 -47.64 18.91 9.52
N CYS A 579 -47.04 18.16 10.45
CA CYS A 579 -47.62 17.92 11.78
C CYS A 579 -47.77 19.21 12.61
N PHE A 580 -46.79 20.11 12.57
CA PHE A 580 -46.85 21.40 13.29
C PHE A 580 -47.87 22.36 12.68
N SER A 581 -47.98 22.35 11.35
CA SER A 581 -48.99 23.12 10.62
C SER A 581 -50.41 22.63 10.93
N SER A 582 -50.63 21.32 10.92
CA SER A 582 -51.93 20.70 11.26
C SER A 582 -52.33 20.94 12.71
N ALA A 583 -51.37 20.98 13.63
CA ALA A 583 -51.58 21.33 15.04
C ALA A 583 -51.72 22.85 15.30
N ARG A 584 -51.67 23.69 14.25
CA ARG A 584 -51.66 25.17 14.31
C ARG A 584 -50.58 25.74 15.24
N ARG A 585 -49.50 25.00 15.48
CA ARG A 585 -48.33 25.42 16.27
C ARG A 585 -47.21 25.85 15.33
N THR A 586 -47.40 27.01 14.70
CA THR A 586 -46.51 27.55 13.66
C THR A 586 -45.40 28.47 14.20
N ILE A 587 -45.32 28.66 15.52
CA ILE A 587 -44.32 29.51 16.16
C ILE A 587 -42.95 28.81 16.16
N THR A 588 -41.95 29.45 15.54
CA THR A 588 -40.64 28.88 15.23
C THR A 588 -39.78 28.61 16.46
N TYR A 589 -40.01 29.28 17.59
CA TYR A 589 -39.17 29.16 18.78
C TYR A 589 -39.27 27.78 19.43
N ASP A 590 -40.48 27.31 19.74
CA ASP A 590 -40.70 25.96 20.28
C ASP A 590 -40.30 24.87 19.26
N ARG A 591 -40.52 25.17 17.97
CA ARG A 591 -40.14 24.34 16.81
C ARG A 591 -38.63 24.13 16.68
N ASN A 592 -37.83 25.15 17.01
CA ASN A 592 -36.36 25.11 16.91
C ASN A 592 -35.67 24.49 18.13
N GLN A 593 -36.42 24.19 19.20
CA GLN A 593 -35.88 23.57 20.42
C GLN A 593 -36.18 22.07 20.54
N LEU A 594 -36.74 21.45 19.49
CA LEU A 594 -37.00 20.02 19.50
C LEU A 594 -35.68 19.26 19.57
N SER A 595 -35.56 18.38 20.55
CA SER A 595 -34.38 17.53 20.66
C SER A 595 -34.35 16.51 19.51
N PRO A 596 -33.16 16.04 19.10
CA PRO A 596 -33.02 15.02 18.06
C PRO A 596 -33.88 13.79 18.31
N ALA A 597 -34.05 13.38 19.57
CA ALA A 597 -34.90 12.25 19.97
C ALA A 597 -36.39 12.49 19.71
N VAL A 598 -36.89 13.72 19.86
CA VAL A 598 -38.29 14.06 19.56
C VAL A 598 -38.53 14.11 18.05
N VAL A 599 -37.55 14.61 17.30
CA VAL A 599 -37.60 14.61 15.83
C VAL A 599 -37.60 13.18 15.28
N GLU A 600 -36.75 12.30 15.82
CA GLU A 600 -36.71 10.89 15.48
C GLU A 600 -38.03 10.18 15.83
N ALA A 601 -38.59 10.42 17.02
CA ALA A 601 -39.87 9.85 17.43
C ALA A 601 -41.03 10.26 16.49
N LEU A 602 -41.07 11.52 16.04
CA LEU A 602 -42.07 12.02 15.09
C LEU A 602 -41.95 11.37 13.70
N GLN A 603 -40.72 11.12 13.24
CA GLN A 603 -40.45 10.41 11.98
C GLN A 603 -40.87 8.93 12.07
N LEU A 604 -40.62 8.29 13.21
CA LEU A 604 -40.99 6.89 13.45
C LEU A 604 -42.52 6.70 13.62
N GLN A 605 -43.24 7.71 14.10
CA GLN A 605 -44.68 7.65 14.35
C GLN A 605 -45.49 7.31 13.09
N LYS A 606 -45.09 7.84 11.92
CA LYS A 606 -45.72 7.52 10.62
C LYS A 606 -45.48 6.08 10.20
N ILE A 607 -44.28 5.53 10.46
CA ILE A 607 -43.94 4.12 10.19
C ILE A 607 -44.73 3.19 11.12
N TRP A 608 -44.91 3.58 12.38
CA TRP A 608 -45.68 2.81 13.36
C TRP A 608 -47.19 2.82 13.08
N LEU A 609 -47.73 3.95 12.57
CA LEU A 609 -49.11 4.06 12.10
C LEU A 609 -49.36 3.28 10.80
N THR A 610 -48.44 3.35 9.83
CA THR A 610 -48.58 2.63 8.55
C THR A 610 -48.34 1.12 8.66
N ARG A 611 -47.68 0.64 9.72
CA ARG A 611 -47.44 -0.79 9.99
C ARG A 611 -48.34 -1.39 11.07
N ASP A 612 -49.39 -0.67 11.48
CA ASP A 612 -50.39 -1.08 12.48
C ASP A 612 -49.80 -1.48 13.86
N ALA A 613 -48.59 -0.99 14.16
CA ALA A 613 -47.85 -1.38 15.36
C ALA A 613 -48.37 -0.72 16.66
N VAL A 614 -49.28 0.25 16.56
CA VAL A 614 -49.81 1.05 17.69
C VAL A 614 -51.32 0.84 17.89
N SER A 615 -52.01 0.19 16.95
CA SER A 615 -53.47 -0.04 17.00
C SER A 615 -53.91 -0.73 18.30
N SER A 616 -53.18 -1.77 18.72
CA SER A 616 -53.45 -2.51 19.95
C SER A 616 -53.16 -1.72 21.25
N HIS A 617 -52.31 -0.68 21.20
CA HIS A 617 -52.05 0.21 22.35
C HIS A 617 -53.04 1.39 22.42
N LEU A 618 -53.53 1.87 21.27
CA LEU A 618 -54.50 2.97 21.21
C LEU A 618 -55.89 2.57 21.74
N THR A 619 -56.32 1.32 21.54
CA THR A 619 -57.57 0.81 22.13
C THR A 619 -57.50 0.76 23.67
N ALA A 620 -56.32 0.51 24.24
CA ALA A 620 -56.11 0.54 25.68
C ALA A 620 -56.12 1.98 26.24
N LEU A 621 -55.60 2.95 25.48
CA LEU A 621 -55.56 4.36 25.85
C LEU A 621 -56.92 5.07 25.69
N SER A 622 -57.75 4.72 24.69
CA SER A 622 -59.08 5.33 24.54
C SER A 622 -60.03 4.96 25.67
N ASN A 623 -59.83 3.79 26.31
CA ASN A 623 -60.57 3.38 27.49
C ASN A 623 -60.13 4.12 28.77
N GLN A 624 -58.89 4.66 28.80
CA GLN A 624 -58.38 5.46 29.92
C GLN A 624 -58.70 6.95 29.81
N PHE A 625 -58.91 7.47 28.60
CA PHE A 625 -59.15 8.90 28.37
C PHE A 625 -60.26 9.12 27.34
N PRO A 626 -61.54 9.08 27.75
CA PRO A 626 -62.70 9.14 26.84
C PRO A 626 -62.88 10.48 26.13
N ASP A 627 -62.22 11.56 26.58
CA ASP A 627 -62.34 12.90 26.01
C ASP A 627 -61.43 13.16 24.79
N LEU A 628 -60.55 12.21 24.43
CA LEU A 628 -59.73 12.29 23.23
C LEU A 628 -60.57 11.91 22.01
N ASN A 629 -61.20 12.92 21.41
CA ASN A 629 -62.02 12.84 20.21
C ASN A 629 -61.26 12.15 19.05
N THR A 630 -61.61 10.90 18.75
CA THR A 630 -60.94 10.04 17.76
C THR A 630 -61.24 10.39 16.29
N ASN A 631 -61.94 11.49 16.02
CA ASN A 631 -62.27 11.93 14.66
C ASN A 631 -61.19 12.80 13.98
N LEU A 632 -59.94 12.76 14.44
CA LEU A 632 -58.87 13.63 13.92
C LEU A 632 -58.14 13.11 12.66
N PHE A 633 -58.56 11.99 12.08
CA PHE A 633 -57.97 11.50 10.83
C PHE A 633 -59.05 10.97 9.87
N PRO A 634 -59.52 11.79 8.90
CA PRO A 634 -60.13 11.24 7.69
C PRO A 634 -59.03 10.79 6.73
N ASN A 635 -59.13 9.50 6.32
CA ASN A 635 -58.39 8.74 5.30
C ASN A 635 -57.10 9.33 4.70
#